data_AF-W2TK17-F1
#
_entry.id   AF-W2TK17-F1
#
_cell.length_a   1.000
_cell.length_b   1.000
_cell.length_c   1.000
_cell.angle_alpha   90.00
_cell.angle_beta   90.00
_cell.angle_gamma   90.00
#
_symmetry.space_group_name_H-M   'P 1'
#
loop_
_entity.id
_entity.type
_entity.pdbx_description
1 polymer ?
#
loop_
_entity_poly.entity_id
_entity_poly.type
_entity_poly.pdbx_seq_one_letter_code
_entity_poly.pdbx_strand_id
1 'polypeptide(L)'
;MLLILLLLPCLSLAVPQNCFARVRNHTLIGTAIITLDHVTLLQCQHACLEAKKQSCRSLMYHAATKRCYLNSEDMKTPGSQFVPVLDAVDYYHRTCYCK
;
A
#
# COMPACT_ATOMS: atom_id res chain seq x y z
N MET A 1 33.35 21.22 18.68
CA MET A 1 32.22 21.87 17.96
C MET A 1 32.49 21.64 16.48
N LEU A 2 31.79 20.79 15.74
CA LEU A 2 30.34 20.69 15.61
C LEU A 2 29.98 19.23 15.26
N LEU A 3 29.41 18.51 16.23
CA LEU A 3 28.50 17.40 15.95
C LEU A 3 27.24 18.03 15.37
N ILE A 4 26.68 17.48 14.29
CA ILE A 4 25.26 17.49 13.83
C ILE A 4 25.28 17.44 12.31
N LEU A 5 25.05 16.24 11.76
CA LEU A 5 24.21 15.98 10.57
C LEU A 5 23.94 14.46 10.43
N LEU A 6 23.85 13.75 11.57
CA LEU A 6 23.00 12.58 11.68
C LEU A 6 21.57 13.14 11.67
N LEU A 7 20.85 13.02 10.55
CA LEU A 7 19.39 13.03 10.40
C LEU A 7 19.05 13.27 8.91
N LEU A 8 19.29 12.28 8.06
CA LEU A 8 18.56 12.15 6.80
C LEU A 8 17.80 10.82 6.87
N PRO A 9 16.56 10.82 7.38
CA PRO A 9 15.72 9.64 7.33
C PRO A 9 15.44 9.35 5.85
N CYS A 10 15.76 8.13 5.40
CA CYS A 10 15.22 7.54 4.17
C CYS A 10 15.39 8.38 2.88
N LEU A 11 16.57 8.97 2.63
CA LEU A 11 16.88 9.65 1.36
C LEU A 11 17.59 8.73 0.35
N SER A 12 17.43 7.41 0.46
CA SER A 12 17.69 6.51 -0.65
C SER A 12 16.49 6.58 -1.59
N LEU A 13 16.58 7.48 -2.56
CA LEU A 13 15.63 7.81 -3.63
C LEU A 13 15.44 6.65 -4.64
N ALA A 14 15.18 5.46 -4.12
CA ALA A 14 14.83 4.28 -4.88
C ALA A 14 13.74 3.55 -4.11
N VAL A 15 12.49 4.04 -4.21
CA VAL A 15 11.34 3.16 -4.02
C VAL A 15 11.59 1.99 -4.97
N PRO A 16 11.78 0.75 -4.47
CA PRO A 16 12.03 -0.37 -5.37
C PRO A 16 10.81 -0.46 -6.28
N GLN A 17 11.03 -0.35 -7.59
CA GLN A 17 9.92 -0.24 -8.57
C GLN A 17 9.01 -1.47 -8.61
N ASN A 18 9.25 -2.48 -7.77
CA ASN A 18 8.53 -3.75 -7.68
C ASN A 18 8.08 -4.10 -6.25
N CYS A 19 7.70 -3.11 -5.42
CA CYS A 19 7.22 -3.37 -4.05
C CYS A 19 5.77 -3.84 -3.93
N PHE A 20 5.07 -4.02 -5.04
CA PHE A 20 3.68 -4.42 -5.06
C PHE A 20 3.42 -5.50 -6.11
N ALA A 21 2.90 -6.65 -5.67
CA ALA A 21 2.38 -7.68 -6.57
C ALA A 21 0.87 -7.46 -6.78
N ARG A 22 0.44 -7.30 -8.03
CA ARG A 22 -0.96 -7.02 -8.39
C ARG A 22 -1.75 -8.32 -8.58
N VAL A 23 -2.95 -8.36 -8.00
CA VAL A 23 -4.00 -9.33 -8.30
C VAL A 23 -5.20 -8.55 -8.84
N ARG A 24 -5.59 -8.81 -10.09
CA ARG A 24 -6.67 -8.06 -10.74
C ARG A 24 -8.03 -8.46 -10.19
N ASN A 25 -8.97 -7.52 -10.16
CA ASN A 25 -10.38 -7.78 -9.88
C ASN A 25 -10.58 -8.53 -8.55
N HIS A 26 -9.87 -8.11 -7.51
CA HIS A 26 -9.92 -8.72 -6.18
C HIS A 26 -9.97 -7.65 -5.10
N THR A 27 -10.70 -7.95 -4.04
CA THR A 27 -10.85 -7.09 -2.86
C THR A 27 -10.50 -7.85 -1.59
N LEU A 28 -10.09 -7.11 -0.56
CA LEU A 28 -9.83 -7.58 0.78
C LEU A 28 -10.81 -6.87 1.73
N ILE A 29 -11.90 -7.55 2.08
CA ILE A 29 -13.02 -6.93 2.79
C ILE A 29 -12.68 -6.66 4.26
N GLY A 30 -13.06 -5.48 4.76
CA GLY A 30 -13.05 -5.17 6.20
C GLY A 30 -11.69 -4.80 6.79
N THR A 31 -10.65 -4.62 5.96
CA THR A 31 -9.26 -4.41 6.43
C THR A 31 -8.71 -3.02 6.12
N ALA A 32 -9.49 -2.16 5.45
CA ALA A 32 -9.07 -0.82 5.06
C ALA A 32 -8.96 0.10 6.28
N ILE A 33 -7.76 0.62 6.51
CA ILE A 33 -7.45 1.58 7.59
C ILE A 33 -7.44 3.02 7.11
N ILE A 34 -7.17 3.25 5.81
CA ILE A 34 -7.15 4.58 5.20
C ILE A 34 -7.80 4.49 3.84
N THR A 35 -8.67 5.44 3.53
CA THR A 35 -9.19 5.63 2.16
C THR A 35 -8.72 6.97 1.62
N LEU A 36 -8.16 6.97 0.41
CA LEU A 36 -7.70 8.16 -0.28
C LEU A 36 -8.48 8.33 -1.58
N ASP A 37 -9.03 9.51 -1.78
CA ASP A 37 -9.81 9.87 -2.96
C ASP A 37 -8.99 10.72 -3.93
N HIS A 38 -9.31 10.62 -5.22
CA HIS A 38 -8.68 11.40 -6.31
C HIS A 38 -7.16 11.22 -6.40
N VAL A 39 -6.63 10.05 -6.02
CA VAL A 39 -5.19 9.74 -6.09
C VAL A 39 -4.89 8.78 -7.23
N THR A 40 -3.67 8.87 -7.78
CA THR A 40 -3.12 7.88 -8.71
C THR A 40 -2.72 6.59 -7.97
N LEU A 41 -2.57 5.48 -8.70
CA LEU A 41 -2.03 4.24 -8.14
C LEU A 41 -0.64 4.45 -7.52
N LEU A 42 0.23 5.24 -8.17
CA LEU A 42 1.57 5.52 -7.65
C LEU A 42 1.53 6.26 -6.31
N GLN A 43 0.66 7.26 -6.19
CA GLN A 43 0.45 7.96 -4.92
C GLN A 43 -0.10 7.02 -3.83
N CYS A 44 -1.01 6.11 -4.20
CA CYS A 44 -1.52 5.09 -3.28
C CYS A 44 -0.40 4.15 -2.79
N GLN A 45 0.46 3.68 -3.70
CA GLN A 45 1.61 2.85 -3.38
C GLN A 45 2.61 3.58 -2.47
N HIS A 46 2.93 4.84 -2.77
CA HIS A 46 3.77 5.67 -1.91
C HIS A 46 3.16 5.84 -0.52
N ALA A 47 1.87 6.17 -0.43
CA ALA A 47 1.19 6.33 0.86
C ALA A 47 1.23 5.03 1.70
N CYS A 48 1.10 3.86 1.07
CA CYS A 48 1.27 2.58 1.75
C CYS A 48 2.70 2.36 2.25
N LEU A 49 3.71 2.72 1.46
CA LEU A 49 5.12 2.57 1.84
C LEU A 49 5.50 3.47 3.01
N GLU A 50 5.02 4.72 3.00
CA GLU A 50 5.26 5.75 4.03
C GLU A 50 4.41 5.56 5.30
N ALA A 51 3.45 4.64 5.30
CA ALA A 51 2.61 4.37 6.45
C ALA A 51 3.47 3.95 7.67
N LYS A 52 3.33 4.69 8.78
CA LYS A 52 4.11 4.49 10.01
C LYS A 52 4.03 3.03 10.50
N LYS A 53 5.13 2.50 11.04
CA LYS A 53 5.23 1.14 11.64
C LYS A 53 4.80 -0.01 10.71
N GLN A 54 4.96 0.12 9.38
CA GLN A 54 4.51 -0.92 8.43
C GLN A 54 3.00 -1.22 8.57
N SER A 55 2.20 -0.24 9.00
CA SER A 55 0.76 -0.43 9.22
C SER A 55 -0.01 -0.73 7.94
N CYS A 56 0.57 -0.49 6.76
CA CYS A 56 0.01 -0.91 5.48
C CYS A 56 0.72 -2.16 4.96
N ARG A 57 -0.02 -3.27 4.84
CA ARG A 57 0.44 -4.57 4.32
C ARG A 57 -0.09 -4.86 2.91
N SER A 58 -1.14 -4.18 2.49
CA SER A 58 -1.64 -4.23 1.13
C SER A 58 -2.48 -2.99 0.81
N LEU A 59 -2.80 -2.80 -0.46
CA LEU A 59 -3.73 -1.77 -0.88
C LEU A 59 -4.70 -2.30 -1.94
N MET A 60 -5.81 -1.61 -2.11
CA MET A 60 -6.75 -1.80 -3.21
C MET A 60 -6.91 -0.48 -3.96
N TYR A 61 -7.02 -0.56 -5.29
CA TYR A 61 -7.17 0.62 -6.12
C TYR A 61 -8.29 0.45 -7.13
N HIS A 62 -9.27 1.35 -7.09
CA HIS A 62 -10.35 1.44 -8.07
C HIS A 62 -10.02 2.52 -9.10
N ALA A 63 -9.58 2.09 -10.29
CA ALA A 63 -9.03 3.00 -11.30
C ALA A 63 -10.08 4.01 -11.82
N ALA A 64 -11.33 3.58 -12.01
CA ALA A 64 -12.37 4.42 -12.58
C ALA A 64 -12.76 5.60 -11.66
N THR A 65 -12.78 5.39 -10.34
CA THR A 65 -13.07 6.46 -9.36
C THR A 65 -11.83 7.09 -8.74
N LYS A 66 -10.63 6.62 -9.11
CA LYS A 66 -9.34 7.06 -8.54
C LYS A 66 -9.33 6.96 -7.00
N ARG A 67 -9.89 5.88 -6.48
CA ARG A 67 -10.03 5.63 -5.04
C ARG A 67 -9.07 4.54 -4.59
N CYS A 68 -8.36 4.80 -3.51
CA CYS A 68 -7.33 3.95 -2.93
C CYS A 68 -7.74 3.56 -1.51
N TYR A 69 -7.50 2.30 -1.15
CA TYR A 69 -7.77 1.76 0.18
C TYR A 69 -6.49 1.11 0.68
N LEU A 70 -5.92 1.63 1.77
CA LEU A 70 -4.75 1.03 2.42
C LEU A 70 -5.24 0.07 3.48
N ASN A 71 -4.71 -1.15 3.49
CA ASN A 71 -5.15 -2.21 4.39
C ASN A 71 -4.07 -2.53 5.42
N SER A 72 -4.49 -2.78 6.65
CA SER A 72 -3.61 -3.28 7.72
C SER A 72 -3.27 -4.75 7.59
N GLU A 73 -3.91 -5.45 6.67
CA GLU A 73 -3.77 -6.88 6.45
C GLU A 73 -3.43 -7.16 4.98
N ASP A 74 -3.18 -8.43 4.69
CA ASP A 74 -2.93 -8.94 3.36
C ASP A 74 -3.66 -10.27 3.11
N MET A 75 -3.64 -10.76 1.87
CA MET A 75 -4.33 -12.01 1.46
C MET A 75 -3.85 -13.27 2.20
N LYS A 76 -2.75 -13.21 2.95
CA LYS A 76 -2.24 -14.32 3.76
C LYS A 76 -2.63 -14.20 5.23
N THR A 77 -3.30 -13.12 5.62
CA THR A 77 -3.76 -12.93 6.99
C THR A 77 -4.88 -13.94 7.30
N PRO A 78 -4.77 -14.72 8.39
CA PRO A 78 -5.80 -15.70 8.73
C PRO A 78 -7.17 -15.05 8.91
N GLY A 79 -8.20 -15.63 8.27
CA GLY A 79 -9.57 -15.11 8.33
C GLY A 79 -9.85 -13.92 7.40
N SER A 80 -8.87 -13.49 6.61
CA SER A 80 -9.07 -12.41 5.66
C SER A 80 -10.04 -12.81 4.54
N GLN A 81 -10.93 -11.88 4.17
CA GLN A 81 -11.93 -12.07 3.12
C GLN A 81 -11.40 -11.56 1.79
N PHE A 82 -10.51 -12.35 1.17
CA PHE A 82 -9.94 -12.07 -0.13
C PHE A 82 -10.79 -12.70 -1.25
N VAL A 83 -11.54 -11.87 -1.99
CA VAL A 83 -12.56 -12.35 -2.93
C VAL A 83 -12.46 -11.67 -4.31
N PRO A 84 -12.82 -12.37 -5.40
CA PRO A 84 -12.92 -11.77 -6.72
C PRO A 84 -14.13 -10.81 -6.78
N VAL A 85 -14.00 -9.72 -7.52
CA VAL A 85 -15.06 -8.71 -7.73
C VAL A 85 -15.14 -8.31 -9.21
N LEU A 86 -16.34 -7.97 -9.68
CA LEU A 86 -16.56 -7.49 -11.06
C LEU A 86 -16.24 -5.99 -11.21
N ASP A 87 -16.28 -5.25 -10.11
CA ASP A 87 -15.89 -3.85 -10.04
C ASP A 87 -14.37 -3.78 -10.13
N ALA A 88 -13.83 -2.98 -11.06
CA ALA A 88 -12.41 -2.91 -11.47
C ALA A 88 -11.45 -2.39 -10.37
N VAL A 89 -11.60 -2.91 -9.16
CA VAL A 89 -10.72 -2.82 -8.02
C VAL A 89 -9.65 -3.89 -8.18
N ASP A 90 -8.41 -3.45 -8.18
CA ASP A 90 -7.28 -4.37 -8.11
C ASP A 90 -6.66 -4.34 -6.73
N TYR A 91 -6.27 -5.52 -6.27
CA TYR A 91 -5.52 -5.72 -5.05
C TYR A 91 -4.01 -5.67 -5.33
N TYR A 92 -3.25 -5.10 -4.40
CA TYR A 92 -1.80 -5.00 -4.47
C TYR A 92 -1.18 -5.43 -3.15
N HIS A 93 -0.48 -6.56 -3.16
CA HIS A 93 0.25 -7.10 -2.01
C HIS A 93 1.59 -6.38 -1.83
N ARG A 94 1.88 -5.85 -0.65
CA ARG A 94 3.19 -5.23 -0.37
C ARG A 94 4.25 -6.30 -0.21
N THR A 95 5.31 -6.22 -1.00
CA THR A 95 6.44 -7.18 -1.00
C THR A 95 7.72 -6.61 -0.39
N CYS A 96 7.78 -5.31 -0.14
CA CYS A 96 8.93 -4.64 0.49
C CYS A 96 8.59 -4.13 1.88
N TYR A 97 9.51 -4.29 2.82
CA TYR A 97 9.42 -3.73 4.16
C TYR A 97 10.77 -3.12 4.52
N CYS A 98 10.78 -1.86 4.97
CA CYS A 98 12.00 -1.24 5.50
C CYS A 98 12.43 -2.03 6.72
N LYS A 99 13.67 -2.54 6.71
CA LYS A 99 14.31 -3.17 7.87
C LYS A 99 14.89 -2.13 8.80
#